data_AF-A0A016VNA5-F1
#
_entry.id   AF-A0A016VNA5-F1
#
_cell.length_a   1.000
_cell.length_b   1.000
_cell.length_c   1.000
_cell.angle_alpha   90.00
_cell.angle_beta   90.00
_cell.angle_gamma   90.00
#
_symmetry.space_group_name_H-M   'P 1'
#
loop_
_entity.id
_entity.type
_entity.pdbx_description
1 polymer ?
#
loop_
_entity_poly.entity_id
_entity_poly.type
_entity_poly.pdbx_seq_one_letter_code
_entity_poly.pdbx_strand_id
1 'polypeptide(L)'
;MRPLRKRLDEHRRALTNPASYPSESFSRHRTLKHTTERAPTFRVTVLHRHLTQTLERKIMEAVEIKRHNPEINNKEELREVLRLIS
;
A
#
# COMPACT_ATOMS: atom_id res chain seq x y z
N MET A 1 1.80 5.23 -15.67
CA MET A 1 1.10 4.66 -14.49
C MET A 1 1.24 3.15 -14.49
N ARG A 2 1.55 2.54 -13.34
CA ARG A 2 1.58 1.07 -13.20
C ARG A 2 0.14 0.53 -13.13
N PRO A 3 -0.24 -0.52 -13.91
CA PRO A 3 -1.56 -1.14 -13.82
C PRO A 3 -1.87 -1.68 -12.42
N LEU A 4 -3.12 -1.55 -11.96
CA LEU A 4 -3.55 -1.99 -10.62
C LEU A 4 -3.16 -3.45 -10.34
N ARG A 5 -3.39 -4.36 -11.29
CA ARG A 5 -3.01 -5.76 -11.18
C ARG A 5 -1.52 -5.95 -10.82
N LYS A 6 -0.63 -5.23 -11.51
CA LYS A 6 0.82 -5.33 -11.24
C LYS A 6 1.19 -4.84 -9.84
N ARG A 7 0.47 -3.82 -9.33
CA ARG A 7 0.67 -3.31 -7.96
C ARG A 7 0.17 -4.32 -6.91
N LEU A 8 -0.97 -4.96 -7.15
CA LEU A 8 -1.48 -6.02 -6.27
C LEU A 8 -0.54 -7.25 -6.25
N ASP A 9 -0.01 -7.65 -7.42
CA ASP A 9 0.95 -8.75 -7.51
C ASP A 9 2.23 -8.46 -6.73
N GLU A 10 2.70 -7.21 -6.74
CA GLU A 10 3.85 -6.76 -5.95
C GLU A 10 3.57 -6.82 -4.45
N HIS A 11 2.43 -6.31 -3.98
CA HIS A 11 2.05 -6.43 -2.56
C HIS A 11 1.95 -7.89 -2.11
N ARG A 12 1.42 -8.78 -2.95
CA ARG A 12 1.39 -10.23 -2.66
C ARG A 12 2.80 -10.81 -2.50
N ARG A 13 3.74 -10.43 -3.37
CA ARG A 13 5.14 -10.86 -3.26
C ARG A 13 5.82 -10.27 -2.03
N ALA A 14 5.57 -9.01 -1.70
CA ALA A 14 6.05 -8.34 -0.49
C ALA A 14 5.61 -9.05 0.80
N LEU A 15 4.34 -9.51 0.85
CA LEU A 15 3.84 -10.32 1.98
C LEU A 15 4.47 -11.72 2.05
N THR A 16 4.87 -12.29 0.91
CA THR A 16 5.45 -13.63 0.83
C THR A 16 6.94 -13.63 1.17
N ASN A 17 7.67 -12.62 0.70
CA ASN A 17 9.11 -12.49 0.88
C ASN A 17 9.47 -11.04 1.26
N PRO A 18 9.18 -10.63 2.51
CA PRO A 18 9.31 -9.23 2.94
C PRO A 18 10.76 -8.70 2.86
N ALA A 19 11.76 -9.56 3.05
CA ALA A 19 13.17 -9.17 3.01
C ALA A 19 13.62 -8.67 1.62
N SER A 20 13.00 -9.15 0.54
CA SER A 20 13.29 -8.69 -0.83
C SER A 20 12.56 -7.41 -1.23
N TYR A 21 11.65 -6.91 -0.38
CA TYR A 21 10.87 -5.70 -0.62
C TYR A 21 10.93 -4.76 0.59
N PRO A 22 12.12 -4.31 1.03
CA PRO A 22 12.29 -3.60 2.30
C PRO A 22 11.59 -2.23 2.35
N SER A 23 11.34 -1.60 1.19
CA SER A 23 10.65 -0.30 1.08
C SER A 23 9.13 -0.42 0.95
N GLU A 24 8.57 -1.62 0.86
CA GLU A 24 7.12 -1.82 0.75
C GLU A 24 6.47 -1.88 2.13
N SER A 25 5.41 -1.10 2.28
CA SER A 25 4.60 -1.00 3.51
C SER A 25 4.09 -2.35 4.00
N PHE A 26 3.64 -3.19 3.06
CA PHE A 26 3.19 -4.55 3.31
C PHE A 26 4.28 -5.45 3.88
N SER A 27 5.53 -5.30 3.41
CA SER A 27 6.67 -6.07 3.95
C SER A 27 6.92 -5.69 5.41
N ARG A 28 6.94 -4.39 5.70
CA ARG A 28 7.13 -3.87 7.05
C ARG A 28 6.03 -4.36 8.00
N HIS A 29 4.77 -4.27 7.58
CA HIS A 29 3.65 -4.79 8.35
C HIS A 29 3.75 -6.32 8.56
N ARG A 30 4.08 -7.08 7.50
CA ARG A 30 4.31 -8.55 7.58
C ARG A 30 5.38 -8.91 8.59
N THR A 31 6.49 -8.16 8.62
CA THR A 31 7.61 -8.41 9.54
C THR A 31 7.27 -8.03 10.98
N LEU A 32 6.45 -7.01 11.19
CA LEU A 32 6.09 -6.51 12.53
C LEU A 32 4.92 -7.24 13.19
N LYS A 33 3.95 -7.71 12.40
CA LYS A 33 2.67 -8.22 12.92
C LYS A 33 2.43 -9.70 12.70
N HIS A 34 3.08 -10.30 11.69
CA HIS A 34 2.78 -11.67 11.24
C HIS A 34 4.04 -12.53 11.08
N THR A 35 5.14 -12.21 11.78
CA THR A 35 6.50 -12.76 11.56
C THR A 35 6.51 -14.27 11.39
N THR A 36 5.86 -15.00 12.30
CA THR A 36 5.86 -16.45 12.43
C THR A 36 4.75 -17.15 11.65
N GLU A 37 3.78 -16.40 11.14
CA GLU A 37 2.59 -16.93 10.48
C GLU A 37 2.83 -17.17 8.99
N ARG A 38 1.95 -17.96 8.36
CA ARG A 38 1.92 -18.03 6.89
C ARG A 38 1.65 -16.63 6.32
N ALA A 39 2.24 -16.34 5.15
CA ALA A 39 2.00 -15.10 4.45
C ALA A 39 0.47 -14.84 4.30
N PRO A 40 -0.03 -13.68 4.79
CA PRO A 40 -1.45 -13.40 4.76
C PRO A 40 -1.91 -13.17 3.31
N THR A 41 -3.16 -13.55 3.04
CA THR A 41 -3.86 -13.18 1.82
C THR A 41 -4.73 -11.95 2.08
N PHE A 42 -4.96 -11.13 1.06
CA PHE A 42 -5.83 -9.96 1.17
C PHE A 42 -6.99 -10.04 0.19
N ARG A 43 -8.12 -9.45 0.59
CA ARG A 43 -9.27 -9.19 -0.30
C ARG A 43 -9.12 -7.79 -0.88
N VAL A 44 -9.51 -7.63 -2.15
CA VAL A 44 -9.41 -6.35 -2.86
C VAL A 44 -10.80 -5.84 -3.18
N THR A 45 -11.05 -4.59 -2.83
CA THR A 45 -12.21 -3.83 -3.28
C THR A 45 -11.72 -2.64 -4.09
N VAL A 46 -12.20 -2.49 -5.32
CA VAL A 46 -11.80 -1.39 -6.19
C VAL A 46 -12.78 -0.24 -6.00
N LEU A 47 -12.29 0.88 -5.46
CA LEU A 47 -13.06 2.11 -5.29
C LEU A 47 -12.89 3.04 -6.50
N HIS A 48 -13.90 3.85 -6.78
CA HIS A 48 -13.82 4.98 -7.73
C HIS A 48 -13.26 4.64 -9.12
N ARG A 49 -13.62 3.46 -9.66
CA ARG A 49 -13.10 2.92 -10.94
C ARG A 49 -13.25 3.83 -12.17
N HIS A 50 -14.15 4.79 -12.09
CA HIS A 50 -14.46 5.74 -13.18
C HIS A 50 -13.48 6.93 -13.21
N LEU A 51 -12.70 7.16 -12.14
CA LEU A 51 -11.73 8.25 -12.10
C LEU A 51 -10.50 7.94 -12.95
N THR A 52 -10.45 8.57 -14.12
CA THR A 52 -9.35 8.41 -15.09
C THR A 52 -8.26 9.46 -14.90
N GLN A 53 -8.58 10.61 -14.33
CA GLN A 53 -7.63 11.70 -14.06
C GLN A 53 -6.74 11.40 -12.85
N THR A 54 -5.45 11.65 -12.98
CA THR A 54 -4.47 11.33 -11.93
C THR A 54 -4.65 12.17 -10.67
N LEU A 55 -4.94 13.46 -10.81
CA LEU A 55 -5.13 14.35 -9.67
C LEU A 55 -6.35 13.94 -8.85
N GLU A 56 -7.50 13.76 -9.50
CA GLU A 56 -8.74 13.33 -8.84
C GLU A 56 -8.57 12.00 -8.11
N ARG A 57 -7.89 11.02 -8.74
CA ARG A 57 -7.56 9.75 -8.08
C ARG A 57 -6.73 9.95 -6.81
N LYS A 58 -5.72 10.83 -6.85
CA LYS A 58 -4.85 11.08 -5.69
C LYS A 58 -5.58 11.80 -4.56
N ILE A 59 -6.46 12.73 -4.89
CA ILE A 59 -7.33 13.39 -3.92
C ILE A 59 -8.25 12.35 -3.27
N MET A 60 -8.93 11.52 -4.06
CA MET A 60 -9.82 10.49 -3.52
C MET A 60 -9.09 9.41 -2.73
N GLU A 61 -7.87 9.02 -3.13
CA GLU A 61 -7.01 8.12 -2.34
C GLU A 61 -6.77 8.70 -0.94
N ALA A 62 -6.43 9.99 -0.83
CA ALA A 62 -6.24 10.65 0.45
C ALA A 62 -7.53 10.73 1.29
N VAL A 63 -8.68 10.97 0.65
CA VAL A 63 -9.99 10.97 1.31
C VAL A 63 -10.31 9.59 1.89
N GLU A 64 -10.10 8.51 1.13
CA GLU A 64 -10.39 7.15 1.59
C GLU A 64 -9.43 6.69 2.69
N ILE A 65 -8.13 7.06 2.61
CA ILE A 65 -7.17 6.80 3.70
C ILE A 65 -7.63 7.50 4.98
N LYS A 66 -8.03 8.78 4.91
CA LYS A 66 -8.53 9.52 6.07
C LYS A 66 -9.82 8.90 6.64
N ARG A 67 -10.72 8.46 5.76
CA ARG A 67 -12.01 7.86 6.14
C ARG A 67 -11.86 6.53 6.85
N HIS A 68 -10.97 5.67 6.36
CA HIS A 68 -10.80 4.31 6.85
C HIS A 68 -9.67 4.13 7.87
N ASN A 69 -8.75 5.10 7.97
CA ASN A 69 -7.61 5.11 8.87
C ASN A 69 -6.87 3.75 8.95
N PRO A 70 -6.40 3.20 7.82
CA PRO A 70 -5.82 1.87 7.78
C PRO A 70 -4.45 1.82 8.49
N GLU A 71 -4.13 0.69 9.12
CA GLU A 71 -2.87 0.51 9.86
C GLU A 71 -1.60 0.59 8.99
N ILE A 72 -1.72 0.24 7.71
CA ILE A 72 -0.60 0.19 6.77
C ILE A 72 -0.26 1.58 6.25
N ASN A 73 -1.27 2.39 5.87
CA ASN A 73 -1.04 3.76 5.39
C ASN A 73 -0.92 4.72 6.58
N ASN A 74 0.25 4.74 7.21
CA ASN A 74 0.53 5.66 8.30
C ASN A 74 1.29 6.92 7.86
N LYS A 75 1.22 7.95 8.70
CA LYS A 75 1.77 9.28 8.45
C LYS A 75 3.31 9.25 8.33
N GLU A 76 3.93 8.25 8.92
CA GLU A 76 5.37 7.99 8.87
C GLU A 76 5.82 7.60 7.46
N GLU A 77 5.08 6.74 6.74
CA GLU A 77 5.37 6.45 5.33
C GLU A 77 5.24 7.69 4.45
N LEU A 78 4.21 8.50 4.69
CA LEU A 78 4.03 9.76 3.98
C LEU A 78 5.21 10.70 4.22
N ARG A 79 5.69 10.80 5.47
CA ARG A 79 6.87 11.62 5.82
C ARG A 79 8.14 11.10 5.16
N GLU A 80 8.35 9.79 5.14
CA GLU A 80 9.53 9.18 4.52
C GLU A 80 9.55 9.40 3.00
N VAL A 81 8.41 9.24 2.35
CA VAL A 81 8.26 9.54 0.91
C VAL A 81 8.46 11.04 0.64
N LEU A 82 7.89 11.93 1.45
CA LEU A 82 8.08 13.38 1.26
C LEU A 82 9.54 13.81 1.42
N ARG A 83 10.28 13.18 2.35
CA ARG A 83 11.71 13.45 2.56
C ARG A 83 12.58 13.04 1.37
N LEU A 84 12.14 12.09 0.56
CA LEU A 84 12.86 11.65 -0.64
C LEU A 84 12.59 12.55 -1.86
N ILE A 85 11.62 13.46 -1.78
CA ILE A 85 11.22 14.37 -2.86
C ILE A 85 11.70 15.81 -2.59
N SER A 86 12.04 16.13 -1.33
CA SER A 86 12.72 17.37 -0.90
C SER A 86 14.22 17.30 -1.13
#